data_AF-A0A132MTH7-F1
#
_entry.id   AF-A0A132MTH7-F1
#
_cell.length_a   1.000
_cell.length_b   1.000
_cell.length_c   1.000
_cell.angle_alpha   90.00
_cell.angle_beta   90.00
_cell.angle_gamma   90.00
#
_symmetry.space_group_name_H-M   'P 1'
#
loop_
_entity.id
_entity.type
_entity.pdbx_description
1 polymer ?
#
loop_
_entity_poly.entity_id
_entity_poly.type
_entity_poly.pdbx_seq_one_letter_code
_entity_poly.pdbx_strand_id
1 'polypeptide(L)'
;MKSPETLEERVDAVRAFTRFYTNLTGVLREGLLHTPYSLTEARVIFELAQRDATEIATLRRTLDIDSGYLSRILARFAADGLITKERSRTDARRQVIRLTGQGRAAFELLDTRSAEQFRTLLARLPEEEQRRLVTAMGTIRQILEGAPRAGAFVLRPLGPGDLGWVVYRHGVRYAEEYGWDETFEALVARIVADYVDHHDPQRENAWIAEVDGEPAGCVFCVKQDDTTAKLRLLLVEPRFRGMGIGSRLVEECIRFARRAGYREMVLWTNDVLVQARRIYERAGFELVEEEKHHSFGQDLVGQTWRRALAP
;
A
#
# COMPACT_ATOMS: atom_id res chain seq x y z
N MET A 1 -11.66 2.78 -23.46
CA MET A 1 -10.47 2.14 -24.06
C MET A 1 -10.43 0.73 -23.52
N LYS A 2 -10.40 -0.32 -24.36
CA LYS A 2 -10.36 -1.71 -23.87
C LYS A 2 -9.12 -1.88 -22.99
N SER A 3 -9.28 -2.50 -21.82
CA SER A 3 -8.14 -2.84 -20.97
C SER A 3 -7.25 -3.84 -21.71
N PRO A 4 -5.91 -3.68 -21.69
CA PRO A 4 -5.02 -4.59 -22.38
C PRO A 4 -5.08 -6.00 -21.79
N GLU A 5 -5.44 -6.98 -22.61
CA GLU A 5 -5.74 -8.35 -22.19
C GLU A 5 -4.45 -9.20 -22.14
N THR A 6 -3.50 -8.92 -23.03
CA THR A 6 -2.22 -9.65 -23.14
C THR A 6 -1.04 -8.91 -22.48
N LEU A 7 0.04 -9.64 -22.18
CA LEU A 7 1.28 -9.03 -21.67
C LEU A 7 1.90 -8.05 -22.69
N GLU A 8 1.87 -8.39 -23.97
CA GLU A 8 2.40 -7.54 -25.05
C GLU A 8 1.67 -6.18 -25.10
N GLU A 9 0.35 -6.19 -25.06
CA GLU A 9 -0.46 -4.97 -25.03
C GLU A 9 -0.19 -4.12 -23.78
N ARG A 10 0.06 -4.76 -22.63
CA ARG A 10 0.44 -4.06 -21.40
C ARG A 10 1.83 -3.43 -21.52
N VAL A 11 2.79 -4.11 -22.14
CA VAL A 11 4.12 -3.57 -22.42
C VAL A 11 4.02 -2.35 -23.33
N ASP A 12 3.24 -2.44 -24.41
CA ASP A 12 3.05 -1.33 -25.33
C ASP A 12 2.37 -0.13 -24.68
N ALA A 13 1.38 -0.36 -23.82
CA ALA A 13 0.75 0.69 -23.04
C ALA A 13 1.75 1.42 -22.13
N VAL A 14 2.61 0.68 -21.42
CA VAL A 14 3.68 1.26 -20.58
C VAL A 14 4.68 2.05 -21.44
N ARG A 15 5.13 1.50 -22.57
CA ARG A 15 6.06 2.20 -23.48
C ARG A 15 5.44 3.46 -24.09
N ALA A 16 4.15 3.44 -24.42
CA ALA A 16 3.42 4.61 -24.90
C ALA A 16 3.34 5.69 -23.81
N PHE A 17 2.98 5.31 -22.58
CA PHE A 17 2.96 6.22 -21.43
C PHE A 17 4.34 6.83 -21.16
N THR A 18 5.41 6.02 -21.12
CA THR A 18 6.77 6.52 -20.90
C THR A 18 7.20 7.54 -21.94
N ARG A 19 6.91 7.29 -23.24
CA ARG A 19 7.20 8.24 -24.32
C ARG A 19 6.41 9.55 -24.15
N PHE A 20 5.12 9.44 -23.87
CA PHE A 20 4.25 10.58 -23.60
C PHE A 20 4.77 11.41 -22.41
N TYR A 21 5.07 10.76 -21.30
CA TYR A 21 5.51 11.41 -20.06
C TYR A 21 6.89 12.06 -20.21
N THR A 22 7.81 11.42 -20.95
CA THR A 22 9.13 11.97 -21.26
C THR A 22 9.02 13.25 -22.12
N ASN A 23 8.09 13.28 -23.08
CA ASN A 23 7.82 14.47 -23.88
C ASN A 23 7.15 15.59 -23.06
N LEU A 24 6.20 15.22 -22.19
CA LEU A 24 5.48 16.13 -21.31
C LEU A 24 6.41 16.84 -20.32
N THR A 25 7.31 16.07 -19.69
CA THR A 25 8.30 16.61 -18.74
C THR A 25 9.45 17.34 -19.43
N GLY A 26 9.60 17.23 -20.76
CA GLY A 26 10.59 17.97 -21.52
C GLY A 26 12.04 17.57 -21.23
N VAL A 27 12.26 16.41 -20.61
CA VAL A 27 13.58 15.93 -20.18
C VAL A 27 14.56 15.65 -21.33
N LEU A 28 14.07 15.60 -22.57
CA LEU A 28 14.88 15.42 -23.79
C LEU A 28 15.33 16.74 -24.44
N ARG A 29 14.89 17.90 -23.92
CA ARG A 29 15.34 19.20 -24.44
C ARG A 29 16.77 19.50 -23.96
N GLU A 30 17.54 20.22 -24.77
CA GLU A 30 18.89 20.63 -24.41
C GLU A 30 18.84 21.56 -23.18
N GLY A 31 19.49 21.13 -22.09
CA GLY A 31 19.36 21.74 -20.77
C GLY A 31 18.01 21.40 -20.11
N LEU A 32 18.05 20.84 -18.90
CA LEU A 32 16.85 20.57 -18.13
C LEU A 32 16.20 21.91 -17.76
N LEU A 33 14.95 22.13 -18.18
CA LEU A 33 14.16 23.32 -17.80
C LEU A 33 14.82 24.67 -18.18
N HIS A 34 15.53 24.71 -19.31
CA HIS A 34 16.31 25.88 -19.75
C HIS A 34 17.41 26.30 -18.77
N THR A 35 17.93 25.34 -18.00
CA THR A 35 19.12 25.53 -17.16
C THR A 35 20.36 25.00 -17.89
N PRO A 36 21.58 25.40 -17.49
CA PRO A 36 22.81 24.88 -18.09
C PRO A 36 23.12 23.41 -17.72
N TYR A 37 22.24 22.73 -16.97
CA TYR A 37 22.45 21.39 -16.46
C TYR A 37 21.70 20.36 -17.29
N SER A 38 22.36 19.24 -17.61
CA SER A 38 21.67 18.05 -18.14
C SER A 38 20.79 17.40 -17.07
N LEU A 39 19.89 16.48 -17.47
CA LEU A 39 19.06 15.73 -16.54
C LEU A 39 19.88 15.00 -15.47
N THR A 40 20.98 14.36 -15.88
CA THR A 40 21.86 13.62 -14.96
C THR A 40 22.54 14.56 -13.98
N GLU A 41 23.01 15.71 -14.45
CA GLU A 41 23.65 16.73 -13.61
C GLU A 41 22.69 17.33 -12.59
N ALA A 42 21.48 17.68 -13.04
CA ALA A 42 20.42 18.13 -12.14
C ALA A 42 20.11 17.07 -11.09
N ARG A 43 19.99 15.79 -11.47
CA ARG A 43 19.74 14.68 -10.54
C ARG A 43 20.85 14.52 -9.49
N VAL A 44 22.11 14.73 -9.88
CA VAL A 44 23.24 14.77 -8.94
C VAL A 44 23.11 15.95 -7.97
N ILE A 45 22.78 17.15 -8.46
CA ILE A 45 22.57 18.34 -7.61
C ILE A 45 21.39 18.12 -6.63
N PHE A 46 20.26 17.60 -7.11
CA PHE A 46 19.09 17.26 -6.28
C PHE A 46 19.45 16.28 -5.16
N GLU A 47 20.15 15.19 -5.47
CA GLU A 47 20.54 14.19 -4.46
C GLU A 47 21.55 14.75 -3.45
N LEU A 48 22.48 15.60 -3.90
CA LEU A 48 23.43 16.26 -3.01
C LEU A 48 22.77 17.32 -2.12
N ALA A 49 21.65 17.91 -2.52
CA ALA A 49 20.92 18.90 -1.73
C ALA A 49 20.11 18.30 -0.58
N GLN A 50 19.76 17.00 -0.66
CA GLN A 50 18.99 16.30 0.38
C GLN A 50 19.75 16.10 1.69
N ARG A 51 21.08 16.24 1.68
CA ARG A 51 21.95 15.95 2.83
C ARG A 51 23.10 16.95 2.88
N ASP A 52 23.57 17.29 4.08
CA ASP A 52 24.70 18.21 4.20
C ASP A 52 26.02 17.66 3.63
N ALA A 53 26.18 16.34 3.64
CA ALA A 53 27.28 15.63 3.00
C ALA A 53 26.84 14.26 2.49
N THR A 54 27.35 13.88 1.33
CA THR A 54 27.06 12.59 0.70
C THR A 54 28.34 11.89 0.29
N GLU A 55 28.51 10.63 0.69
CA GLU A 55 29.61 9.79 0.20
C GLU A 55 29.41 9.46 -1.28
N ILE A 56 30.49 9.51 -2.08
CA ILE A 56 30.43 9.20 -3.53
C ILE A 56 29.85 7.79 -3.78
N ALA A 57 30.20 6.81 -2.95
CA ALA A 57 29.69 5.45 -3.08
C ALA A 57 28.17 5.35 -2.85
N THR A 58 27.62 6.19 -1.98
CA THR A 58 26.17 6.29 -1.76
C THR A 58 25.51 6.97 -2.94
N LEU A 59 26.06 8.11 -3.40
CA LEU A 59 25.57 8.83 -4.58
C LEU A 59 25.51 7.93 -5.82
N ARG A 60 26.56 7.13 -6.05
CA ARG A 60 26.61 6.17 -7.17
C ARG A 60 25.51 5.12 -7.08
N ARG A 61 25.27 4.56 -5.89
CA ARG A 61 24.24 3.55 -5.67
C ARG A 61 22.83 4.10 -5.81
N THR A 62 22.58 5.31 -5.31
CA THR A 62 21.24 5.92 -5.39
C THR A 62 20.87 6.29 -6.82
N LEU A 63 21.83 6.80 -7.61
CA LEU A 63 21.55 7.32 -8.94
C LEU A 63 21.71 6.30 -10.07
N ASP A 64 22.28 5.12 -9.78
CA ASP A 64 22.62 4.07 -10.76
C ASP A 64 23.43 4.59 -11.96
N ILE A 65 24.41 5.45 -11.68
CA ILE A 65 25.29 6.07 -12.70
C ILE A 65 26.66 5.37 -12.69
N ASP A 66 27.23 5.16 -13.88
CA ASP A 66 28.61 4.65 -14.00
C ASP A 66 29.63 5.54 -13.29
N SER A 67 30.63 4.89 -12.69
CA SER A 67 31.69 5.54 -11.91
C SER A 67 32.52 6.56 -12.68
N GLY A 68 32.82 6.31 -13.96
CA GLY A 68 33.60 7.21 -14.81
C GLY A 68 32.76 8.43 -15.21
N TYR A 69 31.48 8.24 -15.46
CA TYR A 69 30.58 9.37 -15.77
C TYR A 69 30.32 10.26 -14.55
N LEU A 70 30.01 9.67 -13.39
CA LEU A 70 29.83 10.43 -12.15
C LEU A 70 31.09 11.22 -11.77
N SER A 71 32.28 10.62 -11.94
CA SER A 71 33.55 11.31 -11.66
C SER A 71 33.76 12.55 -12.55
N ARG A 72 33.39 12.47 -13.83
CA ARG A 72 33.45 13.62 -14.76
C ARG A 72 32.49 14.74 -14.35
N ILE A 73 31.26 14.41 -13.96
CA ILE A 73 30.27 15.38 -13.46
C ILE A 73 30.81 16.07 -12.20
N LEU A 74 31.29 15.30 -11.21
CA LEU A 74 31.84 15.84 -9.97
C LEU A 74 33.13 16.64 -10.19
N ALA A 75 33.94 16.33 -11.21
CA ALA A 75 35.11 17.13 -11.55
C ALA A 75 34.68 18.50 -12.09
N ARG A 76 33.70 18.53 -12.99
CA ARG A 76 33.15 19.77 -13.55
C ARG A 76 32.48 20.63 -12.47
N PHE A 77 31.62 20.05 -11.64
CA PHE A 77 30.98 20.77 -10.53
C PHE A 77 31.98 21.37 -9.55
N ALA A 78 33.11 20.70 -9.30
CA ALA A 78 34.16 21.26 -8.44
C ALA A 78 34.88 22.44 -9.13
N ALA A 79 35.15 22.34 -10.42
CA ALA A 79 35.73 23.43 -11.22
C ALA A 79 34.79 24.65 -11.29
N ASP A 80 33.47 24.40 -11.41
CA ASP A 80 32.43 25.44 -11.45
C ASP A 80 32.10 26.00 -10.06
N GLY A 81 32.76 25.53 -8.99
CA GLY A 81 32.55 26.01 -7.61
C GLY A 81 31.25 25.53 -6.96
N LEU A 82 30.54 24.56 -7.55
CA LEU A 82 29.25 24.06 -7.05
C LEU A 82 29.41 23.08 -5.87
N ILE A 83 30.53 22.37 -5.79
CA ILE A 83 30.78 21.38 -4.73
C ILE A 83 32.16 21.52 -4.11
N THR A 84 32.30 21.05 -2.87
CA THR A 84 33.59 20.72 -2.26
C THR A 84 33.75 19.21 -2.11
N LYS A 85 35.02 18.76 -2.18
CA LYS A 85 35.42 17.37 -1.98
C LYS A 85 36.31 17.29 -0.74
N GLU A 86 35.89 16.52 0.24
CA GLU A 86 36.64 16.31 1.48
C GLU A 86 36.86 14.81 1.72
N ARG A 87 37.93 14.46 2.44
CA ARG A 87 38.08 13.10 2.97
C ARG A 87 37.06 12.92 4.10
N SER A 88 36.43 11.76 4.15
CA SER A 88 35.49 11.46 5.23
C SER A 88 36.23 11.44 6.57
N ARG A 89 35.61 12.04 7.59
CA ARG A 89 36.10 12.04 8.97
C ARG A 89 36.01 10.66 9.62
N THR A 90 35.14 9.78 9.12
CA THR A 90 34.91 8.43 9.65
C THR A 90 35.72 7.35 8.94
N ASP A 91 36.08 7.52 7.67
CA ASP A 91 36.98 6.64 6.92
C ASP A 91 37.77 7.47 5.90
N ALA A 92 39.06 7.69 6.16
CA ALA A 92 39.93 8.53 5.33
C ALA A 92 40.08 8.03 3.87
N ARG A 93 39.71 6.79 3.58
CA ARG A 93 39.68 6.23 2.21
C ARG A 93 38.45 6.65 1.42
N ARG A 94 37.44 7.22 2.08
CA ARG A 94 36.19 7.67 1.47
C ARG A 94 36.22 9.17 1.23
N GLN A 95 35.56 9.58 0.15
CA GLN A 95 35.34 10.99 -0.16
C GLN A 95 33.87 11.35 0.06
N VAL A 96 33.67 12.50 0.67
CA VAL A 96 32.37 13.14 0.88
C VAL A 96 32.29 14.41 0.03
N ILE A 97 31.12 14.58 -0.57
CA ILE A 97 30.77 15.74 -1.39
C ILE A 97 29.80 16.61 -0.59
N ARG A 98 29.99 17.94 -0.66
CA ARG A 98 29.06 18.93 -0.14
C ARG A 98 28.75 19.96 -1.22
N LEU A 99 27.53 20.49 -1.24
CA LEU A 99 27.22 21.68 -2.05
C LEU A 99 27.80 22.92 -1.38
N THR A 100 28.36 23.82 -2.19
CA THR A 100 28.70 25.19 -1.78
C THR A 100 27.46 26.07 -1.76
N GLY A 101 27.60 27.34 -1.34
CA GLY A 101 26.54 28.34 -1.52
C GLY A 101 26.10 28.47 -2.99
N GLN A 102 27.05 28.43 -3.92
CA GLN A 102 26.76 28.46 -5.36
C GLN A 102 26.05 27.18 -5.83
N GLY A 103 26.44 26.01 -5.31
CA GLY A 103 25.76 24.74 -5.55
C GLY A 103 24.31 24.75 -5.05
N ARG A 104 24.06 25.35 -3.89
CA ARG A 104 22.70 25.52 -3.35
C ARG A 104 21.87 26.50 -4.18
N ALA A 105 22.44 27.61 -4.64
CA ALA A 105 21.77 28.52 -5.56
C ALA A 105 21.41 27.84 -6.90
N ALA A 106 22.30 26.97 -7.42
CA ALA A 106 22.01 26.16 -8.60
C ALA A 106 20.86 25.16 -8.36
N PHE A 107 20.82 24.54 -7.18
CA PHE A 107 19.71 23.69 -6.75
C PHE A 107 18.39 24.48 -6.68
N GLU A 108 18.37 25.64 -6.03
CA GLU A 108 17.16 26.48 -5.90
C GLU A 108 16.61 26.91 -7.26
N LEU A 109 17.50 27.24 -8.20
CA LEU A 109 17.11 27.53 -9.58
C LEU A 109 16.45 26.32 -10.26
N LEU A 110 17.05 25.14 -10.15
CA LEU A 110 16.50 23.89 -10.70
C LEU A 110 15.15 23.54 -10.08
N ASP A 111 15.04 23.63 -8.75
CA ASP A 111 13.84 23.31 -8.00
C ASP A 111 12.68 24.26 -8.35
N THR A 112 12.96 25.57 -8.38
CA THR A 112 11.96 26.58 -8.77
C THR A 112 11.46 26.35 -10.19
N ARG A 113 12.36 26.08 -11.14
CA ARG A 113 11.98 25.83 -12.54
C ARG A 113 11.19 24.54 -12.70
N SER A 114 11.54 23.50 -11.95
CA SER A 114 10.83 22.22 -11.93
C SER A 114 9.42 22.39 -11.37
N ALA A 115 9.30 23.06 -10.22
CA ALA A 115 8.03 23.36 -9.58
C ALA A 115 7.12 24.18 -10.49
N GLU A 116 7.64 25.19 -11.18
CA GLU A 116 6.85 26.04 -12.08
C GLU A 116 6.30 25.28 -13.30
N GLN A 117 7.07 24.34 -13.84
CA GLN A 117 6.60 23.47 -14.92
C GLN A 117 5.37 22.66 -14.48
N PHE A 118 5.47 21.99 -13.32
CA PHE A 118 4.36 21.19 -12.80
C PHE A 118 3.19 22.05 -12.30
N ARG A 119 3.45 23.24 -11.77
CA ARG A 119 2.41 24.22 -11.41
C ARG A 119 1.61 24.64 -12.65
N THR A 120 2.29 24.98 -13.74
CA THR A 120 1.64 25.32 -15.02
C THR A 120 0.82 24.16 -15.57
N LEU A 121 1.30 22.93 -15.42
CA LEU A 121 0.58 21.72 -15.83
C LEU A 121 -0.70 21.53 -15.00
N LEU A 122 -0.57 21.52 -13.67
CA LEU A 122 -1.68 21.27 -12.76
C LEU A 122 -2.73 22.38 -12.80
N ALA A 123 -2.32 23.64 -12.99
CA ALA A 123 -3.24 24.78 -13.11
C ALA A 123 -4.23 24.68 -14.28
N ARG A 124 -3.96 23.82 -15.27
CA ARG A 124 -4.88 23.56 -16.40
C ARG A 124 -5.94 22.51 -16.09
N LEU A 125 -5.86 21.86 -14.93
CA LEU A 125 -6.75 20.78 -14.52
C LEU A 125 -7.67 21.25 -13.39
N PRO A 126 -8.95 20.84 -13.38
CA PRO A 126 -9.81 20.97 -12.21
C PRO A 126 -9.19 20.29 -10.98
N GLU A 127 -9.49 20.79 -9.78
CA GLU A 127 -8.90 20.30 -8.52
C GLU A 127 -9.13 18.79 -8.31
N GLU A 128 -10.28 18.27 -8.74
CA GLU A 128 -10.59 16.85 -8.68
C GLU A 128 -9.66 16.01 -9.57
N GLU A 129 -9.38 16.46 -10.80
CA GLU A 129 -8.44 15.79 -11.71
C GLU A 129 -6.99 15.92 -11.23
N GLN A 130 -6.62 17.03 -10.57
CA GLN A 130 -5.32 17.15 -9.90
C GLN A 130 -5.16 16.07 -8.83
N ARG A 131 -6.16 15.92 -7.94
CA ARG A 131 -6.16 14.86 -6.92
C ARG A 131 -6.06 13.47 -7.55
N ARG A 132 -6.89 13.19 -8.56
CA ARG A 132 -6.93 11.90 -9.25
C ARG A 132 -5.58 11.56 -9.91
N LEU A 133 -4.91 12.54 -10.53
CA LEU A 133 -3.59 12.35 -11.12
C LEU A 133 -2.53 12.04 -10.06
N VAL A 134 -2.50 12.78 -8.95
CA VAL A 134 -1.56 12.55 -7.84
C VAL A 134 -1.79 11.16 -7.21
N THR A 135 -3.05 10.78 -6.99
CA THR A 135 -3.40 9.43 -6.50
C THR A 135 -2.90 8.35 -7.46
N ALA A 136 -3.12 8.51 -8.77
CA ALA A 136 -2.64 7.55 -9.77
C ALA A 136 -1.10 7.43 -9.78
N MET A 137 -0.37 8.54 -9.62
CA MET A 137 1.09 8.50 -9.48
C MET A 137 1.53 7.75 -8.22
N GLY A 138 0.81 7.93 -7.10
CA GLY A 138 1.01 7.14 -5.88
C GLY A 138 0.79 5.64 -6.12
N THR A 139 -0.30 5.28 -6.80
CA THR A 139 -0.59 3.89 -7.17
C THR A 139 0.50 3.29 -8.06
N ILE A 140 0.97 4.02 -9.08
CA ILE A 140 2.08 3.58 -9.94
C ILE A 140 3.33 3.32 -9.10
N ARG A 141 3.67 4.25 -8.19
CA ARG A 141 4.84 4.11 -7.31
C ARG A 141 4.72 2.86 -6.42
N GLN A 142 3.59 2.69 -5.73
CA GLN A 142 3.33 1.55 -4.85
C GLN A 142 3.44 0.21 -5.60
N ILE A 143 2.91 0.13 -6.83
CA ILE A 143 2.98 -1.08 -7.65
C ILE A 143 4.44 -1.38 -8.08
N LEU A 144 5.20 -0.36 -8.48
CA LEU A 144 6.56 -0.53 -9.00
C LEU A 144 7.62 -0.72 -7.91
N GLU A 145 7.47 -0.06 -6.75
CA GLU A 145 8.35 -0.22 -5.60
C GLU A 145 8.09 -1.52 -4.84
N GLY A 146 6.92 -2.14 -5.07
CA GLY A 146 6.48 -3.35 -4.39
C GLY A 146 5.79 -3.07 -3.06
N ALA A 147 5.15 -4.10 -2.49
CA ALA A 147 4.44 -3.96 -1.22
C ALA A 147 5.34 -3.38 -0.12
N PRO A 148 4.81 -2.50 0.74
CA PRO A 148 5.57 -1.93 1.84
C PRO A 148 6.25 -3.01 2.66
N ARG A 149 7.46 -2.70 3.11
CA ARG A 149 8.24 -3.56 4.01
C ARG A 149 7.35 -3.97 5.20
N ALA A 150 7.38 -5.26 5.53
CA ALA A 150 6.66 -5.82 6.66
C ALA A 150 6.82 -4.95 7.91
N GLY A 151 5.72 -4.37 8.43
CA GLY A 151 5.73 -3.78 9.77
C GLY A 151 4.76 -2.64 10.07
N ALA A 152 4.17 -1.94 9.11
CA ALA A 152 3.30 -0.80 9.43
C ALA A 152 1.90 -0.95 8.82
N PHE A 153 1.05 -1.72 9.49
CA PHE A 153 -0.39 -1.63 9.29
C PHE A 153 -1.06 -1.19 10.59
N VAL A 154 -2.16 -0.45 10.47
CA VAL A 154 -2.98 -0.03 11.61
C VAL A 154 -4.33 -0.73 11.57
N LEU A 155 -4.90 -1.00 12.74
CA LEU A 155 -6.30 -1.39 12.84
C LEU A 155 -7.09 -0.15 13.23
N ARG A 156 -8.07 0.23 12.40
CA ARG A 156 -8.94 1.38 12.65
C ARG A 156 -10.42 0.97 12.66
N PRO A 157 -11.29 1.76 13.33
CA PRO A 157 -12.73 1.61 13.19
C PRO A 157 -13.20 1.81 11.74
N LEU A 158 -14.43 1.37 11.46
CA LEU A 158 -15.11 1.65 10.20
C LEU A 158 -15.33 3.16 10.01
N GLY A 159 -15.12 3.63 8.78
CA GLY A 159 -15.45 4.95 8.29
C GLY A 159 -16.34 4.88 7.03
N PRO A 160 -16.80 6.04 6.53
CA PRO A 160 -17.63 6.09 5.33
C PRO A 160 -16.97 5.37 4.14
N GLY A 161 -17.74 4.51 3.47
CA GLY A 161 -17.27 3.71 2.33
C GLY A 161 -16.76 2.32 2.69
N ASP A 162 -16.35 2.05 3.93
CA ASP A 162 -15.78 0.75 4.30
C ASP A 162 -16.81 -0.39 4.22
N LEU A 163 -18.07 -0.13 4.59
CA LEU A 163 -19.14 -1.13 4.50
C LEU A 163 -19.34 -1.60 3.05
N GLY A 164 -19.38 -0.65 2.11
CA GLY A 164 -19.47 -0.95 0.67
C GLY A 164 -18.21 -1.66 0.16
N TRP A 165 -17.03 -1.25 0.66
CA TRP A 165 -15.78 -1.94 0.36
C TRP A 165 -15.79 -3.39 0.85
N VAL A 166 -16.27 -3.67 2.07
CA VAL A 166 -16.36 -5.02 2.63
C VAL A 166 -17.22 -5.91 1.74
N VAL A 167 -18.40 -5.43 1.33
CA VAL A 167 -19.31 -6.18 0.42
C VAL A 167 -18.62 -6.44 -0.92
N TYR A 168 -18.14 -5.38 -1.58
CA TYR A 168 -17.48 -5.47 -2.88
C TYR A 168 -16.27 -6.41 -2.88
N ARG A 169 -15.40 -6.32 -1.87
CA ARG A 169 -14.18 -7.15 -1.81
C ARG A 169 -14.49 -8.61 -1.52
N HIS A 170 -15.46 -8.91 -0.66
CA HIS A 170 -15.87 -10.29 -0.46
C HIS A 170 -16.49 -10.89 -1.72
N GLY A 171 -17.38 -10.17 -2.41
CA GLY A 171 -17.99 -10.63 -3.66
C GLY A 171 -16.95 -10.96 -4.73
N VAL A 172 -16.10 -9.98 -5.07
CA VAL A 172 -15.06 -10.16 -6.10
C VAL A 172 -14.06 -11.27 -5.72
N ARG A 173 -13.53 -11.26 -4.49
CA ARG A 173 -12.46 -12.19 -4.13
C ARG A 173 -12.94 -13.63 -4.01
N TYR A 174 -14.14 -13.85 -3.49
CA TYR A 174 -14.64 -15.21 -3.35
C TYR A 174 -15.10 -15.79 -4.70
N ALA A 175 -15.61 -14.95 -5.61
CA ALA A 175 -15.85 -15.36 -6.99
C ALA A 175 -14.55 -15.74 -7.71
N GLU A 176 -13.49 -14.92 -7.59
CA GLU A 176 -12.20 -15.18 -8.22
C GLU A 176 -11.47 -16.41 -7.66
N GLU A 177 -11.48 -16.59 -6.33
CA GLU A 177 -10.68 -17.65 -5.67
C GLU A 177 -11.43 -18.98 -5.54
N TYR A 178 -12.75 -18.96 -5.40
CA TYR A 178 -13.55 -20.15 -5.09
C TYR A 178 -14.71 -20.38 -6.07
N GLY A 179 -14.92 -19.50 -7.05
CA GLY A 179 -16.02 -19.62 -8.01
C GLY A 179 -17.41 -19.48 -7.37
N TRP A 180 -17.50 -18.76 -6.25
CA TRP A 180 -18.77 -18.49 -5.58
C TRP A 180 -19.58 -17.44 -6.33
N ASP A 181 -20.89 -17.62 -6.39
CA ASP A 181 -21.80 -16.72 -7.09
C ASP A 181 -22.23 -15.49 -6.25
N GLU A 182 -23.06 -14.63 -6.84
CA GLU A 182 -23.55 -13.39 -6.23
C GLU A 182 -24.34 -13.60 -4.94
N THR A 183 -24.81 -14.81 -4.65
CA THR A 183 -25.56 -15.09 -3.42
C THR A 183 -24.67 -14.98 -2.18
N PHE A 184 -23.35 -15.16 -2.32
CA PHE A 184 -22.40 -14.87 -1.26
C PHE A 184 -22.27 -13.36 -1.00
N GLU A 185 -22.17 -12.55 -2.06
CA GLU A 185 -22.15 -11.08 -1.93
C GLU A 185 -23.42 -10.58 -1.24
N ALA A 186 -24.59 -11.13 -1.60
CA ALA A 186 -25.86 -10.82 -0.96
C ALA A 186 -25.90 -11.24 0.53
N LEU A 187 -25.23 -12.33 0.92
CA LEU A 187 -25.06 -12.70 2.33
C LEU A 187 -24.21 -11.66 3.06
N VAL A 188 -23.08 -11.26 2.49
CA VAL A 188 -22.19 -10.25 3.11
C VAL A 188 -22.92 -8.91 3.25
N ALA A 189 -23.65 -8.48 2.22
CA ALA A 189 -24.46 -7.25 2.27
C ALA A 189 -25.47 -7.26 3.41
N ARG A 190 -26.17 -8.39 3.62
CA ARG A 190 -27.11 -8.54 4.76
C ARG A 190 -26.40 -8.45 6.10
N ILE A 191 -25.28 -9.14 6.28
CA ILE A 191 -24.50 -9.09 7.53
C ILE A 191 -24.06 -7.67 7.85
N VAL A 192 -23.58 -6.94 6.84
CA VAL A 192 -23.11 -5.57 6.95
C VAL A 192 -24.27 -4.61 7.28
N ALA A 193 -25.43 -4.78 6.64
CA ALA A 193 -26.64 -4.01 6.95
C ALA A 193 -27.14 -4.29 8.38
N ASP A 194 -27.29 -5.56 8.75
CA ASP A 194 -27.73 -5.99 10.08
C ASP A 194 -26.84 -5.43 11.19
N TYR A 195 -25.52 -5.41 10.96
CA TYR A 195 -24.53 -4.85 11.88
C TYR A 195 -24.77 -3.36 12.14
N VAL A 196 -25.11 -2.58 11.11
CA VAL A 196 -25.33 -1.13 11.26
C VAL A 196 -26.67 -0.85 11.92
N ASP A 197 -27.72 -1.55 11.49
CA ASP A 197 -29.09 -1.32 11.96
C ASP A 197 -29.27 -1.67 13.45
N HIS A 198 -28.52 -2.65 13.94
CA HIS A 198 -28.63 -3.17 15.30
C HIS A 198 -27.36 -3.00 16.14
N HIS A 199 -26.45 -2.11 15.72
CA HIS A 199 -25.13 -1.98 16.33
C HIS A 199 -25.20 -1.66 17.84
N ASP A 200 -24.64 -2.54 18.66
CA ASP A 200 -24.35 -2.23 20.06
C ASP A 200 -22.83 -2.04 20.26
N PRO A 201 -22.34 -0.79 20.41
CA PRO A 201 -20.91 -0.52 20.51
C PRO A 201 -20.26 -1.08 21.79
N GLN A 202 -21.04 -1.49 22.80
CA GLN A 202 -20.52 -2.17 24.00
C GLN A 202 -20.31 -3.66 23.77
N ARG A 203 -20.98 -4.22 22.75
CA ARG A 203 -21.09 -5.66 22.52
C ARG A 203 -20.54 -6.08 21.16
N GLU A 204 -20.36 -5.15 20.24
CA GLU A 204 -19.98 -5.40 18.86
C GLU A 204 -18.97 -4.35 18.37
N ASN A 205 -18.13 -4.75 17.43
CA ASN A 205 -17.18 -3.84 16.78
C ASN A 205 -16.68 -4.46 15.47
N ALA A 206 -16.12 -3.64 14.59
CA ALA A 206 -15.51 -4.05 13.33
C ALA A 206 -14.28 -3.21 13.02
N TRP A 207 -13.29 -3.83 12.39
CA TRP A 207 -12.00 -3.19 12.11
C TRP A 207 -11.64 -3.32 10.64
N ILE A 208 -11.00 -2.26 10.13
CA ILE A 208 -10.23 -2.28 8.90
C ILE A 208 -8.75 -2.32 9.27
N ALA A 209 -8.02 -3.28 8.70
CA ALA A 209 -6.57 -3.19 8.62
C ALA A 209 -6.22 -2.27 7.45
N GLU A 210 -5.39 -1.26 7.70
CA GLU A 210 -4.96 -0.29 6.70
C GLU A 210 -3.43 -0.32 6.55
N VAL A 211 -2.97 -0.35 5.29
CA VAL A 211 -1.56 -0.30 4.90
C VAL A 211 -1.39 0.90 3.97
N ASP A 212 -0.54 1.86 4.34
CA ASP A 212 -0.29 3.09 3.56
C ASP A 212 -1.56 3.85 3.11
N GLY A 213 -2.56 3.96 4.00
CA GLY A 213 -3.82 4.63 3.69
C GLY A 213 -4.83 3.78 2.91
N GLU A 214 -4.49 2.53 2.59
CA GLU A 214 -5.32 1.64 1.80
C GLU A 214 -5.90 0.48 2.64
N PRO A 215 -7.21 0.18 2.54
CA PRO A 215 -7.80 -1.00 3.15
C PRO A 215 -7.12 -2.31 2.69
N ALA A 216 -6.60 -3.04 3.67
CA ALA A 216 -5.83 -4.27 3.49
C ALA A 216 -6.55 -5.52 3.97
N GLY A 217 -7.52 -5.38 4.87
CA GLY A 217 -8.33 -6.46 5.38
C GLY A 217 -9.39 -5.96 6.35
N CYS A 218 -10.29 -6.84 6.75
CA CYS A 218 -11.34 -6.51 7.72
C CYS A 218 -11.72 -7.70 8.57
N VAL A 219 -12.38 -7.44 9.70
CA VAL A 219 -13.04 -8.45 10.53
C VAL A 219 -14.15 -7.80 11.36
N PHE A 220 -15.20 -8.56 11.63
CA PHE A 220 -16.34 -8.15 12.44
C PHE A 220 -16.45 -9.04 13.68
N CYS A 221 -16.71 -8.44 14.83
CA CYS A 221 -17.12 -9.10 16.07
C CYS A 221 -18.55 -8.66 16.39
N VAL A 222 -19.51 -9.58 16.28
CA VAL A 222 -20.94 -9.31 16.49
C VAL A 222 -21.48 -10.14 17.65
N LYS A 223 -22.64 -9.78 18.20
CA LYS A 223 -23.30 -10.54 19.26
C LYS A 223 -23.96 -11.77 18.66
N GLN A 224 -23.64 -12.97 19.18
CA GLN A 224 -24.42 -14.18 18.90
C GLN A 224 -25.53 -14.34 19.93
N ASP A 225 -25.19 -14.16 21.21
CA ASP A 225 -26.11 -14.17 22.35
C ASP A 225 -25.52 -13.35 23.51
N ASP A 226 -26.13 -13.41 24.70
CA ASP A 226 -25.71 -12.62 25.87
C ASP A 226 -24.33 -13.01 26.42
N THR A 227 -23.81 -14.19 26.10
CA THR A 227 -22.52 -14.70 26.59
C THR A 227 -21.53 -15.05 25.49
N THR A 228 -21.97 -15.06 24.23
CA THR A 228 -21.18 -15.49 23.08
C THR A 228 -21.05 -14.40 22.02
N ALA A 229 -19.80 -14.11 21.62
CA ALA A 229 -19.49 -13.28 20.47
C ALA A 229 -19.35 -14.14 19.20
N LYS A 230 -19.56 -13.55 18.02
CA LYS A 230 -19.32 -14.19 16.73
C LYS A 230 -18.34 -13.41 15.89
N LEU A 231 -17.28 -14.08 15.44
CA LEU A 231 -16.36 -13.54 14.45
C LEU A 231 -16.94 -13.76 13.05
N ARG A 232 -17.06 -12.69 12.26
CA ARG A 232 -17.57 -12.72 10.89
C ARG A 232 -16.69 -11.90 9.95
N LEU A 233 -16.84 -12.16 8.65
CA LEU A 233 -16.31 -11.34 7.55
C LEU A 233 -14.80 -11.07 7.66
N LEU A 234 -14.01 -12.09 8.02
CA LEU A 234 -12.55 -11.98 7.98
C LEU A 234 -12.09 -12.03 6.53
N LEU A 235 -11.42 -10.96 6.08
CA LEU A 235 -10.80 -10.90 4.76
C LEU A 235 -9.43 -10.23 4.85
N VAL A 236 -8.45 -10.75 4.10
CA VAL A 236 -7.16 -10.10 3.88
C VAL A 236 -6.87 -10.15 2.38
N GLU A 237 -6.60 -8.97 1.82
CA GLU A 237 -6.30 -8.81 0.40
C GLU A 237 -5.04 -9.57 -0.01
N PRO A 238 -5.02 -10.24 -1.18
CA PRO A 238 -3.90 -11.08 -1.61
C PRO A 238 -2.53 -10.41 -1.52
N ARG A 239 -2.43 -9.14 -1.92
CA ARG A 239 -1.18 -8.36 -1.89
C ARG A 239 -0.62 -8.07 -0.49
N PHE A 240 -1.44 -8.20 0.56
CA PHE A 240 -1.03 -7.97 1.95
C PHE A 240 -1.00 -9.26 2.79
N ARG A 241 -1.21 -10.42 2.16
CA ARG A 241 -1.04 -11.73 2.82
C ARG A 241 0.42 -11.95 3.20
N GLY A 242 0.66 -12.69 4.27
CA GLY A 242 2.00 -12.92 4.82
C GLY A 242 2.53 -11.81 5.75
N MET A 243 1.82 -10.68 5.87
CA MET A 243 2.19 -9.57 6.78
C MET A 243 1.68 -9.74 8.22
N GLY A 244 1.01 -10.86 8.54
CA GLY A 244 0.43 -11.09 9.87
C GLY A 244 -0.91 -10.39 10.14
N ILE A 245 -1.48 -9.69 9.15
CA ILE A 245 -2.73 -8.91 9.27
C ILE A 245 -3.90 -9.78 9.77
N GLY A 246 -4.13 -10.94 9.16
CA GLY A 246 -5.25 -11.82 9.53
C GLY A 246 -5.18 -12.28 10.99
N SER A 247 -3.98 -12.65 11.46
CA SER A 247 -3.77 -13.01 12.87
C SER A 247 -4.03 -11.82 13.79
N ARG A 248 -3.57 -10.61 13.44
CA ARG A 248 -3.77 -9.41 14.27
C ARG A 248 -5.24 -8.98 14.32
N LEU A 249 -5.99 -9.13 13.23
CA LEU A 249 -7.44 -8.89 13.16
C LEU A 249 -8.20 -9.85 14.08
N VAL A 250 -7.93 -11.16 13.97
CA VAL A 250 -8.57 -12.18 14.84
C VAL A 250 -8.21 -11.95 16.32
N GLU A 251 -6.97 -11.60 16.62
CA GLU A 251 -6.54 -11.26 17.99
C GLU A 251 -7.29 -10.04 18.54
N GLU A 252 -7.54 -9.01 17.71
CA GLU A 252 -8.32 -7.84 18.11
C GLU A 252 -9.77 -8.21 18.42
N CYS A 253 -10.41 -9.03 17.59
CA CYS A 253 -11.75 -9.57 17.88
C CYS A 253 -11.79 -10.28 19.24
N ILE A 254 -10.86 -11.19 19.50
CA ILE A 254 -10.80 -11.95 20.76
C ILE A 254 -10.61 -10.99 21.95
N ARG A 255 -9.72 -10.00 21.81
CA ARG A 255 -9.43 -9.03 22.87
C ARG A 255 -10.64 -8.16 23.16
N PHE A 256 -11.32 -7.68 22.13
CA PHE A 256 -12.57 -6.92 22.27
C PHE A 256 -13.64 -7.77 22.95
N ALA A 257 -13.86 -9.00 22.50
CA ALA A 257 -14.90 -9.85 23.06
C ALA A 257 -14.69 -10.14 24.56
N ARG A 258 -13.44 -10.37 24.99
CA ARG A 258 -13.11 -10.46 26.42
C ARG A 258 -13.47 -9.19 27.18
N ARG A 259 -13.09 -8.02 26.66
CA ARG A 259 -13.39 -6.72 27.28
C ARG A 259 -14.89 -6.44 27.35
N ALA A 260 -15.65 -6.89 26.35
CA ALA A 260 -17.11 -6.79 26.29
C ALA A 260 -17.83 -7.83 27.20
N GLY A 261 -17.08 -8.67 27.92
CA GLY A 261 -17.61 -9.61 28.90
C GLY A 261 -18.13 -10.94 28.32
N TYR A 262 -17.81 -11.25 27.05
CA TYR A 262 -18.15 -12.54 26.47
C TYR A 262 -17.31 -13.67 27.05
N ARG A 263 -17.94 -14.83 27.23
CA ARG A 263 -17.33 -16.06 27.74
C ARG A 263 -16.87 -16.99 26.63
N GLU A 264 -17.43 -16.85 25.44
CA GLU A 264 -17.11 -17.66 24.27
C GLU A 264 -17.08 -16.78 23.01
N MET A 265 -16.29 -17.20 22.03
CA MET A 265 -16.37 -16.72 20.65
C MET A 265 -16.60 -17.89 19.70
N VAL A 266 -17.50 -17.69 18.74
CA VAL A 266 -17.81 -18.67 17.68
C VAL A 266 -17.57 -18.08 16.31
N LEU A 267 -17.38 -18.93 15.31
CA LEU A 267 -17.35 -18.53 13.90
C LEU A 267 -17.88 -19.66 13.03
N TRP A 268 -18.36 -19.29 11.84
CA TRP A 268 -18.75 -20.23 10.80
C TRP A 268 -17.92 -19.94 9.54
N THR A 269 -17.38 -20.99 8.92
CA THR A 269 -16.50 -20.93 7.73
C THR A 269 -16.75 -22.15 6.85
N ASN A 270 -16.25 -22.15 5.61
CA ASN A 270 -16.21 -23.35 4.77
C ASN A 270 -14.84 -24.03 4.83
N ASP A 271 -14.82 -25.36 4.69
CA ASP A 271 -13.62 -26.20 4.75
C ASP A 271 -12.55 -25.81 3.73
N VAL A 272 -12.96 -25.37 2.53
CA VAL A 272 -12.11 -24.85 1.44
C VAL A 272 -11.29 -23.61 1.82
N LEU A 273 -11.67 -22.89 2.88
CA LEU A 273 -10.99 -21.66 3.34
C LEU A 273 -9.77 -21.98 4.23
N VAL A 274 -8.84 -22.80 3.69
CA VAL A 274 -7.69 -23.38 4.42
C VAL A 274 -6.83 -22.32 5.12
N GLN A 275 -6.61 -21.16 4.48
CA GLN A 275 -5.78 -20.09 5.08
C GLN A 275 -6.45 -19.47 6.31
N ALA A 276 -7.76 -19.21 6.24
CA ALA A 276 -8.52 -18.66 7.38
C ALA A 276 -8.57 -19.67 8.53
N ARG A 277 -8.80 -20.96 8.22
CA ARG A 277 -8.81 -22.04 9.22
C ARG A 277 -7.51 -22.13 10.01
N ARG A 278 -6.34 -22.04 9.35
CA ARG A 278 -5.04 -22.01 10.03
C ARG A 278 -4.88 -20.82 10.98
N ILE A 279 -5.53 -19.68 10.69
CA ILE A 279 -5.53 -18.53 11.60
C ILE A 279 -6.38 -18.86 12.83
N TYR A 280 -7.56 -19.44 12.65
CA TYR A 280 -8.46 -19.82 13.74
C TYR A 280 -7.86 -20.88 14.65
N GLU A 281 -7.26 -21.94 14.09
CA GLU A 281 -6.55 -22.99 14.84
C GLU A 281 -5.42 -22.40 15.71
N ARG A 282 -4.58 -21.54 15.13
CA ARG A 282 -3.50 -20.86 15.89
C ARG A 282 -4.05 -19.90 16.94
N ALA A 283 -5.20 -19.32 16.66
CA ALA A 283 -5.95 -18.51 17.62
C ALA A 283 -6.77 -19.38 18.58
N GLY A 284 -6.52 -20.69 18.71
CA GLY A 284 -7.14 -21.54 19.74
C GLY A 284 -8.64 -21.75 19.57
N PHE A 285 -9.16 -21.62 18.36
CA PHE A 285 -10.49 -22.12 18.03
C PHE A 285 -10.44 -23.62 17.75
N GLU A 286 -11.46 -24.33 18.18
CA GLU A 286 -11.64 -25.76 17.99
C GLU A 286 -12.87 -25.98 17.10
N LEU A 287 -12.75 -26.91 16.16
CA LEU A 287 -13.86 -27.35 15.31
C LEU A 287 -14.85 -28.15 16.17
N VAL A 288 -16.13 -27.78 16.14
CA VAL A 288 -17.17 -28.43 16.95
C VAL A 288 -18.30 -29.04 16.13
N GLU A 289 -18.45 -28.64 14.87
CA GLU A 289 -19.54 -29.08 14.01
C GLU A 289 -19.14 -28.93 12.53
N GLU A 290 -19.53 -29.91 11.72
CA GLU A 290 -19.40 -29.89 10.26
C GLU A 290 -20.70 -30.34 9.61
N GLU A 291 -21.13 -29.63 8.57
CA GLU A 291 -22.35 -29.93 7.84
C GLU A 291 -22.15 -29.74 6.33
N LYS A 292 -22.61 -30.71 5.54
CA LYS A 292 -22.64 -30.59 4.07
C LYS A 292 -23.82 -29.74 3.65
N HIS A 293 -23.59 -28.76 2.79
CA HIS A 293 -24.66 -27.94 2.23
C HIS A 293 -24.35 -27.51 0.80
N HIS A 294 -25.38 -27.07 0.09
CA HIS A 294 -25.23 -26.43 -1.21
C HIS A 294 -25.48 -24.93 -1.07
N SER A 295 -24.48 -24.12 -1.36
CA SER A 295 -24.57 -22.65 -1.26
C SER A 295 -23.56 -21.98 -2.17
N PHE A 296 -23.87 -20.76 -2.60
CA PHE A 296 -22.98 -19.95 -3.46
C PHE A 296 -22.62 -20.64 -4.78
N GLY A 297 -23.52 -21.47 -5.30
CA GLY A 297 -23.32 -22.26 -6.52
C GLY A 297 -22.40 -23.47 -6.34
N GLN A 298 -22.03 -23.83 -5.12
CA GLN A 298 -21.06 -24.91 -4.82
C GLN A 298 -21.58 -25.88 -3.76
N ASP A 299 -21.14 -27.14 -3.84
CA ASP A 299 -21.26 -28.11 -2.74
C ASP A 299 -20.11 -27.89 -1.75
N LEU A 300 -20.44 -27.55 -0.50
CA LEU A 300 -19.49 -27.10 0.51
C LEU A 300 -19.65 -27.89 1.81
N VAL A 301 -18.60 -27.89 2.64
CA VAL A 301 -18.67 -28.34 4.03
C VAL A 301 -18.53 -27.13 4.94
N GLY A 302 -19.66 -26.70 5.50
CA GLY A 302 -19.72 -25.66 6.50
C GLY A 302 -19.16 -26.17 7.82
N GLN A 303 -18.41 -25.33 8.52
CA GLN A 303 -17.72 -25.65 9.76
C GLN A 303 -17.98 -24.59 10.82
N THR A 304 -18.46 -25.01 11.99
CA THR A 304 -18.57 -24.15 13.17
C THR A 304 -17.37 -24.39 14.07
N TRP A 305 -16.69 -23.30 14.43
CA TRP A 305 -15.55 -23.32 15.34
C TRP A 305 -15.85 -22.50 16.58
N ARG A 306 -15.38 -22.96 17.75
CA ARG A 306 -15.61 -22.31 19.05
C ARG A 306 -14.31 -22.11 19.81
N ARG A 307 -14.26 -21.05 20.61
CA ARG A 307 -13.17 -20.75 21.53
C ARG A 307 -13.73 -20.23 22.85
N ALA A 308 -13.39 -20.90 23.95
CA ALA A 308 -13.60 -20.35 25.29
C ALA A 308 -12.72 -19.10 25.50
N LEU A 309 -13.33 -18.02 25.97
CA LEU A 309 -12.67 -16.79 26.36
C LEU A 309 -12.49 -16.83 27.87
N ALA A 310 -11.33 -17.31 28.32
CA ALA A 310 -10.96 -17.22 29.73
C ALA A 310 -11.10 -15.76 30.22
N PRO A 311 -11.64 -15.53 31.43
CA PRO A 311 -11.89 -14.19 31.97
C PRO A 311 -10.62 -13.35 32.13
#